data_AF-A0A438JMU3-F1
#
_entry.id   AF-A0A438JMU3-F1
#
_cell.length_a   1.000
_cell.length_b   1.000
_cell.length_c   1.000
_cell.angle_alpha   90.00
_cell.angle_beta   90.00
_cell.angle_gamma   90.00
#
_symmetry.space_group_name_H-M   'P 1'
#
loop_
_entity.id
_entity.type
_entity.pdbx_description
1 polymer ?
#
loop_
_entity_poly.entity_id
_entity_poly.type
_entity_poly.pdbx_seq_one_letter_code
_entity_poly.pdbx_strand_id
1 'polypeptide(L)'
;MRQFRNGISLTWKDAGLISNINNHQVYFEGDAQPSSGGGIQLTRNEQGKGMDYSWGRAIYGEQLYLWDPNSRNLTDLTTNFSFVIDSLNSSSYADGLTFFLNDTQLPSRVWGENIGLTEFNVTNTTAIHFVVVEFDTFSNTGKRDPVSDHVGIDINSMISVKTVNWSSNIKEGKLNHVSICYTSSSQNLSVVLITEFMGDRTTSQSLYYKVDLREYLPEFVNIGFSGATGRAFQKNNIHSWNFSSTLQPPSPVEPGDGKNGKKTGFVVGLSVCAVVVVCGLGLVWHHLRKKRNSGGEDDTDSDPTMDEDFEKGIGLGKFSFQELALATSNFAEEEKLGEGGFGGVYRGFLRKLNSYVVIKRVSRGSMITTQKVLFDSL
;
A
#
# COMPACT_ATOMS: atom_id res chain seq x y z
N MET A 1 -16.16 19.92 -12.19
CA MET A 1 -14.96 19.06 -12.04
C MET A 1 -13.85 19.67 -12.86
N ARG A 2 -12.62 19.75 -12.34
CA ARG A 2 -11.45 20.17 -13.13
C ARG A 2 -10.88 18.93 -13.83
N GLN A 3 -10.68 18.99 -15.15
CA GLN A 3 -9.97 17.96 -15.88
C GLN A 3 -8.46 18.17 -15.68
N PHE A 4 -7.77 17.22 -15.05
CA PHE A 4 -6.32 17.13 -15.12
C PHE A 4 -5.96 16.39 -16.43
N ARG A 5 -5.05 16.95 -17.23
CA ARG A 5 -4.77 16.52 -18.63
C ARG A 5 -3.29 16.19 -18.92
N ASN A 6 -2.45 16.21 -17.90
CA ASN A 6 -1.01 15.91 -18.00
C ASN A 6 -0.65 14.87 -16.93
N GLY A 7 0.51 14.21 -17.06
CA GLY A 7 1.08 13.41 -15.97
C GLY A 7 1.35 14.27 -14.73
N ILE A 8 1.60 13.65 -13.58
CA ILE A 8 1.79 14.37 -12.32
C ILE A 8 2.95 15.34 -12.48
N SER A 9 2.69 16.63 -12.21
CA SER A 9 3.68 17.69 -12.20
C SER A 9 3.53 18.47 -10.90
N LEU A 10 4.39 18.16 -9.93
CA LEU A 10 4.51 18.88 -8.68
C LEU A 10 5.73 19.79 -8.75
N THR A 11 5.63 21.02 -8.25
CA THR A 11 6.79 21.89 -8.04
C THR A 11 6.51 22.82 -6.87
N TRP A 12 7.41 22.82 -5.89
CA TRP A 12 7.49 23.88 -4.90
C TRP A 12 8.97 24.17 -4.55
N LYS A 13 9.24 25.43 -4.23
CA LYS A 13 10.43 25.89 -3.52
C LYS A 13 10.01 26.81 -2.39
N ASP A 14 10.64 26.68 -1.21
CA ASP A 14 10.44 27.52 -0.02
C ASP A 14 8.94 27.76 0.31
N ALA A 15 8.40 28.94 0.00
CA ALA A 15 7.02 29.36 0.32
C ALA A 15 5.91 28.63 -0.47
N GLY A 16 6.22 28.01 -1.60
CA GLY A 16 5.23 27.33 -2.45
C GLY A 16 4.53 26.12 -1.81
N LEU A 17 5.04 25.61 -0.69
CA LEU A 17 4.46 24.44 -0.03
C LEU A 17 3.12 24.76 0.65
N ILE A 18 2.96 25.97 1.22
CA ILE A 18 1.77 26.34 1.99
C ILE A 18 0.52 26.31 1.10
N SER A 19 0.62 26.75 -0.16
CA SER A 19 -0.46 26.61 -1.13
C SER A 19 -0.78 25.15 -1.45
N ASN A 20 0.22 24.27 -1.52
CA ASN A 20 0.04 22.86 -1.84
C ASN A 20 -0.62 22.11 -0.68
N ILE A 21 -0.21 22.38 0.56
CA ILE A 21 -0.84 21.86 1.78
C ILE A 21 -2.30 22.31 1.88
N ASN A 22 -2.58 23.61 1.70
CA ASN A 22 -3.94 24.14 1.74
C ASN A 22 -4.84 23.52 0.64
N ASN A 23 -4.26 23.16 -0.51
CA ASN A 23 -4.92 22.42 -1.58
C ASN A 23 -4.95 20.90 -1.37
N HIS A 24 -4.58 20.39 -0.18
CA HIS A 24 -4.55 18.98 0.18
C HIS A 24 -3.66 18.11 -0.74
N GLN A 25 -2.61 18.71 -1.31
CA GLN A 25 -1.67 18.02 -2.20
C GLN A 25 -0.53 17.31 -1.46
N VAL A 26 -0.35 17.55 -0.16
CA VAL A 26 0.62 16.82 0.67
C VAL A 26 -0.03 16.47 2.01
N TYR A 27 0.00 15.18 2.36
CA TYR A 27 -0.42 14.66 3.66
C TYR A 27 0.81 14.38 4.53
N PHE A 28 0.66 14.50 5.85
CA PHE A 28 1.72 14.24 6.81
C PHE A 28 1.32 13.14 7.80
N GLU A 29 2.27 12.28 8.15
CA GLU A 29 2.13 11.26 9.20
C GLU A 29 3.33 11.32 10.15
N GLY A 30 3.14 10.86 11.40
CA GLY A 30 4.16 10.92 12.45
C GLY A 30 4.42 12.35 12.92
N ASP A 31 5.68 12.70 13.10
CA ASP A 31 6.16 14.03 13.48
C ASP A 31 6.34 14.99 12.29
N ALA A 32 6.03 14.54 11.06
CA ALA A 32 6.25 15.37 9.88
C ALA A 32 5.29 16.57 9.86
N GLN A 33 5.82 17.74 9.51
CA GLN A 33 5.07 18.99 9.49
C GLN A 33 5.66 20.00 8.48
N PRO A 34 4.92 21.06 8.13
CA PRO A 34 5.47 22.18 7.39
C PRO A 34 6.55 22.91 8.22
N SER A 35 7.71 23.15 7.63
CA SER A 35 8.78 23.96 8.21
C SER A 35 8.41 25.44 8.24
N SER A 36 8.72 26.12 9.34
CA SER A 36 8.46 27.56 9.50
C SER A 36 9.25 28.46 8.53
N GLY A 37 10.38 27.97 8.00
CA GLY A 37 11.17 28.62 6.96
C GLY A 37 10.68 28.35 5.53
N GLY A 38 9.58 27.61 5.37
CA GLY A 38 9.19 26.98 4.11
C GLY A 38 9.80 25.57 3.97
N GLY A 39 9.09 24.72 3.24
CA GLY A 39 9.44 23.31 3.04
C GLY A 39 8.92 22.34 4.11
N ILE A 40 9.38 21.10 4.04
CA ILE A 40 8.91 19.97 4.84
C ILE A 40 9.95 19.65 5.91
N GLN A 41 9.51 19.49 7.14
CA GLN A 41 10.27 18.93 8.24
C GLN A 41 9.75 17.51 8.48
N LEU A 42 10.61 16.49 8.38
CA LEU A 42 10.22 15.07 8.55
C LEU A 42 10.35 14.58 10.00
N THR A 43 11.25 15.17 10.79
CA THR A 43 11.51 14.78 12.19
C THR A 43 11.44 15.99 13.15
N ARG A 44 11.19 15.76 14.44
CA ARG A 44 11.12 16.81 15.47
C ARG A 44 12.43 17.62 15.50
N ASN A 45 12.31 18.95 15.43
CA ASN A 45 13.47 19.88 15.39
C ASN A 45 13.49 20.93 16.53
N GLU A 46 12.55 20.84 17.47
CA GLU A 46 12.41 21.80 18.57
C GLU A 46 13.36 21.49 19.74
N GLN A 47 14.32 22.39 19.97
CA GLN A 47 15.31 22.26 21.03
C GLN A 47 14.66 22.14 22.41
N GLY A 48 14.91 21.01 23.10
CA GLY A 48 14.38 20.73 24.44
C GLY A 48 13.17 19.79 24.47
N LYS A 49 12.58 19.43 23.32
CA LYS A 49 11.74 18.22 23.21
C LYS A 49 12.64 17.00 23.00
N GLY A 50 12.12 15.78 23.25
CA GLY A 50 12.81 14.53 22.90
C GLY A 50 12.89 14.39 21.38
N MET A 51 14.01 14.80 20.79
CA MET A 51 14.24 14.78 19.34
C MET A 51 14.89 13.47 18.85
N ASP A 52 15.27 12.60 19.79
CA ASP A 52 15.50 11.18 19.57
C ASP A 52 14.16 10.45 19.34
N TYR A 53 14.22 9.29 18.69
CA TYR A 53 13.08 8.42 18.37
C TYR A 53 11.92 9.18 17.69
N SER A 54 12.25 10.01 16.71
CA SER A 54 11.31 10.75 15.88
C SER A 54 11.18 10.08 14.51
N TRP A 55 9.99 10.14 13.91
CA TRP A 55 9.80 9.70 12.53
C TRP A 55 8.67 10.49 11.90
N GLY A 56 8.70 10.65 10.58
CA GLY A 56 7.59 11.25 9.87
C GLY A 56 7.62 10.96 8.38
N ARG A 57 6.46 11.11 7.75
CA ARG A 57 6.25 10.94 6.31
C ARG A 57 5.52 12.15 5.74
N ALA A 58 5.89 12.53 4.52
CA ALA A 58 5.20 13.54 3.73
C ALA A 58 4.85 12.93 2.36
N ILE A 59 3.56 12.74 2.11
CA ILE A 59 3.03 11.93 1.00
C ILE A 59 2.26 12.83 0.04
N TYR A 60 2.53 12.73 -1.27
CA TYR A 60 1.77 13.45 -2.28
C TYR A 60 0.32 12.94 -2.33
N GLY A 61 -0.63 13.87 -2.46
CA GLY A 61 -2.05 13.58 -2.25
C GLY A 61 -2.77 12.86 -3.39
N GLU A 62 -2.13 12.72 -4.55
CA GLU A 62 -2.64 11.95 -5.69
C GLU A 62 -1.69 10.78 -5.99
N GLN A 63 -2.23 9.61 -6.34
CA GLN A 63 -1.41 8.44 -6.67
C GLN A 63 -0.80 8.56 -8.07
N LEU A 64 0.48 8.22 -8.18
CA LEU A 64 1.18 8.07 -9.45
C LEU A 64 0.66 6.82 -10.18
N TYR A 65 0.11 7.02 -11.38
CA TYR A 65 -0.11 5.94 -12.32
C TYR A 65 1.23 5.51 -12.91
N LEU A 66 1.81 4.46 -12.33
CA LEU A 66 3.14 3.96 -12.60
C LEU A 66 3.18 3.21 -13.94
N TRP A 67 2.24 2.29 -14.17
CA TRP A 67 2.14 1.51 -15.41
C TRP A 67 0.71 1.10 -15.77
N ASP A 68 0.47 0.90 -17.06
CA ASP A 68 -0.81 0.42 -17.60
C ASP A 68 -0.86 -1.11 -17.63
N PRO A 69 -1.87 -1.76 -17.02
CA PRO A 69 -1.94 -3.22 -16.96
C PRO A 69 -2.23 -3.88 -18.32
N ASN A 70 -2.78 -3.14 -19.29
CA ASN A 70 -3.14 -3.68 -20.59
C ASN A 70 -1.96 -3.66 -21.57
N SER A 71 -1.32 -2.50 -21.74
CA SER A 71 -0.14 -2.37 -22.62
C SER A 71 1.18 -2.78 -21.94
N ARG A 72 1.19 -2.91 -20.61
CA ARG A 72 2.38 -2.98 -19.75
C ARG A 72 3.32 -1.77 -19.91
N ASN A 73 2.89 -0.67 -20.55
CA ASN A 73 3.68 0.56 -20.64
C ASN A 73 3.92 1.12 -19.24
N LEU A 74 5.16 1.50 -18.97
CA LEU A 74 5.64 2.00 -17.69
C LEU A 74 6.03 3.47 -17.87
N THR A 75 5.74 4.31 -16.88
CA THR A 75 6.08 5.74 -16.93
C THR A 75 7.59 5.95 -16.89
N ASP A 76 8.08 6.94 -17.62
CA ASP A 76 9.30 7.63 -17.22
C ASP A 76 8.94 8.56 -16.06
N LEU A 77 9.84 8.72 -15.10
CA LEU A 77 9.68 9.69 -14.01
C LEU A 77 10.99 10.43 -13.74
N THR A 78 10.87 11.65 -13.27
CA THR A 78 12.00 12.42 -12.75
C THR A 78 11.54 13.16 -11.50
N THR A 79 12.28 12.98 -10.40
CA THR A 79 12.11 13.77 -9.18
C THR A 79 13.40 14.51 -8.88
N ASN A 80 13.30 15.81 -8.63
CA ASN A 80 14.40 16.64 -8.20
C ASN A 80 14.00 17.30 -6.89
N PHE A 81 14.85 17.20 -5.87
CA PHE A 81 14.58 17.82 -4.58
C PHE A 81 15.88 18.31 -3.96
N SER A 82 15.74 19.24 -3.02
CA SER A 82 16.86 19.63 -2.17
C SER A 82 16.50 19.42 -0.71
N PHE A 83 17.48 18.99 0.08
CA PHE A 83 17.29 18.68 1.49
C PHE A 83 18.48 19.15 2.34
N VAL A 84 18.24 19.33 3.63
CA VAL A 84 19.26 19.53 4.66
C VAL A 84 19.05 18.47 5.73
N ILE A 85 20.13 17.76 6.05
CA ILE A 85 20.24 17.02 7.31
C ILE A 85 21.22 17.80 8.19
N ASP A 86 20.81 18.11 9.42
CA ASP A 86 21.56 18.98 10.34
C ASP A 86 21.63 18.32 11.74
N SER A 87 22.84 17.90 12.13
CA SER A 87 23.14 17.35 13.45
C SER A 87 23.56 18.39 14.49
N LEU A 88 23.48 19.69 14.17
CA LEU A 88 23.95 20.79 15.01
C LEU A 88 25.43 20.65 15.38
N ASN A 89 26.29 20.35 14.39
CA ASN A 89 27.73 20.11 14.54
C ASN A 89 28.09 18.88 15.42
N SER A 90 27.14 17.97 15.67
CA SER A 90 27.39 16.69 16.35
C SER A 90 28.05 15.67 15.42
N SER A 91 29.01 14.90 15.93
CA SER A 91 29.57 13.72 15.25
C SER A 91 28.80 12.43 15.52
N SER A 92 27.68 12.51 16.25
CA SER A 92 26.74 11.41 16.47
C SER A 92 25.38 11.88 15.96
N TYR A 93 24.92 11.27 14.87
CA TYR A 93 23.69 11.57 14.15
C TYR A 93 23.12 10.27 13.57
N ALA A 94 21.80 10.22 13.38
CA ALA A 94 21.06 9.09 12.82
C ALA A 94 19.61 9.51 12.52
N ASP A 95 18.85 8.80 11.68
CA ASP A 95 19.25 7.64 10.85
C ASP A 95 19.24 8.02 9.36
N GLY A 96 18.29 8.84 8.90
CA GLY A 96 18.32 9.35 7.53
C GLY A 96 16.99 9.87 7.03
N LEU A 97 16.88 9.94 5.70
CA LEU A 97 15.62 10.17 4.98
C LEU A 97 15.59 9.35 3.68
N THR A 98 14.39 9.08 3.15
CA THR A 98 14.20 8.43 1.86
C THR A 98 13.28 9.24 0.95
N PHE A 99 13.42 9.04 -0.37
CA PHE A 99 12.32 9.25 -1.32
C PHE A 99 11.74 7.88 -1.70
N PHE A 100 10.42 7.72 -1.63
CA PHE A 100 9.77 6.43 -1.83
C PHE A 100 8.69 6.42 -2.92
N LEU A 101 8.49 5.24 -3.51
CA LEU A 101 7.30 4.80 -4.21
C LEU A 101 6.76 3.55 -3.50
N ASN A 102 5.48 3.52 -3.13
CA ASN A 102 4.89 2.37 -2.41
C ASN A 102 3.39 2.19 -2.69
N ASP A 103 2.85 0.98 -2.45
CA ASP A 103 1.47 0.62 -2.79
C ASP A 103 0.44 0.81 -1.67
N THR A 104 0.87 0.57 -0.43
CA THR A 104 0.01 0.39 0.75
C THR A 104 0.31 1.42 1.83
N GLN A 105 -0.53 1.52 2.86
CA GLN A 105 -0.21 2.37 4.00
C GLN A 105 0.98 1.77 4.76
N LEU A 106 2.10 2.52 4.85
CA LEU A 106 3.27 2.08 5.63
C LEU A 106 2.91 2.08 7.13
N PRO A 107 3.47 1.17 7.94
CA PRO A 107 3.15 1.02 9.36
C PRO A 107 3.42 2.30 10.18
N SER A 108 2.64 2.52 11.23
CA SER A 108 2.83 3.63 12.17
C SER A 108 3.87 3.34 13.27
N ARG A 109 4.26 2.06 13.45
CA ARG A 109 5.23 1.62 14.47
C ARG A 109 6.63 1.39 13.89
N VAL A 110 7.20 2.47 13.38
CA VAL A 110 8.52 2.50 12.74
C VAL A 110 9.61 2.93 13.72
N TRP A 111 10.86 2.57 13.42
CA TRP A 111 12.05 2.85 14.22
C TRP A 111 13.10 3.58 13.37
N GLY A 112 14.06 4.23 14.02
CA GLY A 112 15.14 5.01 13.38
C GLY A 112 15.77 4.30 12.19
N GLU A 113 16.34 3.12 12.44
CA GLU A 113 17.01 2.25 11.46
C GLU A 113 16.15 1.84 10.23
N ASN A 114 14.83 2.06 10.25
CA ASN A 114 13.94 1.77 9.13
C ASN A 114 13.48 3.04 8.38
N ILE A 115 13.99 4.21 8.78
CA ILE A 115 13.79 5.52 8.13
C ILE A 115 12.29 5.79 7.85
N GLY A 116 11.41 5.35 8.74
CA GLY A 116 9.96 5.54 8.63
C GLY A 116 9.20 4.63 7.66
N LEU A 117 9.82 3.56 7.13
CA LEU A 117 9.25 2.67 6.13
C LEU A 117 8.66 1.35 6.69
N THR A 118 9.34 0.70 7.64
CA THR A 118 8.98 -0.66 8.10
C THR A 118 9.02 -0.81 9.63
N GLU A 119 8.41 -1.89 10.14
CA GLU A 119 8.49 -2.26 11.57
C GLU A 119 9.87 -2.81 11.97
N PHE A 120 10.17 -2.75 13.27
CA PHE A 120 11.47 -3.18 13.83
C PHE A 120 11.87 -4.60 13.40
N ASN A 121 13.16 -4.81 13.12
CA ASN A 121 13.74 -6.06 12.58
C ASN A 121 13.25 -6.51 11.19
N VAL A 122 12.40 -5.75 10.49
CA VAL A 122 12.00 -6.07 9.10
C VAL A 122 13.12 -5.67 8.13
N THR A 123 13.97 -6.65 7.78
CA THR A 123 14.98 -6.50 6.72
C THR A 123 14.46 -6.81 5.33
N ASN A 124 13.53 -7.76 5.19
CA ASN A 124 12.83 -8.07 3.94
C ASN A 124 11.33 -8.14 4.22
N THR A 125 10.49 -7.72 3.27
CA THR A 125 9.04 -7.72 3.41
C THR A 125 8.33 -8.22 2.15
N THR A 126 7.26 -8.98 2.34
CA THR A 126 6.30 -9.38 1.30
C THR A 126 4.90 -8.80 1.59
N ALA A 127 4.80 -7.89 2.56
CA ALA A 127 3.55 -7.30 3.04
C ALA A 127 3.48 -5.79 2.79
N ILE A 128 4.64 -5.16 2.53
CA ILE A 128 4.78 -3.75 2.21
C ILE A 128 5.62 -3.70 0.94
N HIS A 129 5.08 -3.19 -0.16
CA HIS A 129 5.84 -3.06 -1.40
C HIS A 129 6.33 -1.64 -1.57
N PHE A 130 7.64 -1.50 -1.76
CA PHE A 130 8.29 -0.22 -1.98
C PHE A 130 9.52 -0.33 -2.88
N VAL A 131 9.78 0.74 -3.62
CA VAL A 131 11.09 1.05 -4.17
C VAL A 131 11.48 2.41 -3.62
N VAL A 132 12.63 2.48 -2.94
CA VAL A 132 13.10 3.72 -2.30
C VAL A 132 14.51 4.07 -2.72
N VAL A 133 14.84 5.35 -2.59
CA VAL A 133 16.20 5.86 -2.59
C VAL A 133 16.44 6.45 -1.21
N GLU A 134 17.30 5.79 -0.43
CA GLU A 134 17.67 6.18 0.92
C GLU A 134 18.92 7.06 0.93
N PHE A 135 18.96 7.97 1.90
CA PHE A 135 20.11 8.81 2.26
C PHE A 135 20.43 8.49 3.72
N ASP A 136 21.08 7.35 3.90
CA ASP A 136 21.38 6.79 5.21
C ASP A 136 22.64 7.46 5.80
N THR A 137 22.52 7.77 7.08
CA THR A 137 23.49 8.49 7.90
C THR A 137 23.96 7.65 9.10
N PHE A 138 23.51 6.40 9.22
CA PHE A 138 23.89 5.53 10.33
C PHE A 138 24.06 4.05 9.92
N SER A 139 25.30 3.55 9.97
CA SER A 139 25.63 2.16 9.60
C SER A 139 25.02 1.12 10.57
N ASN A 140 23.83 0.59 10.25
CA ASN A 140 23.25 -0.57 10.90
C ASN A 140 23.89 -1.86 10.33
N THR A 141 25.13 -2.17 10.70
CA THR A 141 25.89 -3.36 10.22
C THR A 141 25.14 -4.70 10.17
N GLY A 142 24.09 -4.92 11.00
CA GLY A 142 23.20 -6.08 10.92
C GLY A 142 22.34 -6.17 9.63
N LYS A 143 22.16 -5.05 8.92
CA LYS A 143 21.47 -4.91 7.63
C LYS A 143 22.42 -4.97 6.42
N ARG A 144 23.74 -5.03 6.66
CA ARG A 144 24.84 -5.04 5.67
C ARG A 144 25.18 -3.67 5.05
N ASP A 145 24.81 -2.61 5.74
CA ASP A 145 25.13 -1.24 5.33
C ASP A 145 26.65 -1.01 5.23
N PRO A 146 27.10 -0.13 4.31
CA PRO A 146 28.45 0.41 4.35
C PRO A 146 28.80 1.00 5.72
N VAL A 147 30.10 1.00 6.06
CA VAL A 147 30.62 1.56 7.34
C VAL A 147 30.63 3.10 7.39
N SER A 148 30.00 3.76 6.41
CA SER A 148 29.89 5.20 6.25
C SER A 148 28.49 5.55 5.78
N ASP A 149 28.08 6.81 5.99
CA ASP A 149 26.96 7.45 5.32
C ASP A 149 26.94 7.08 3.83
N HIS A 150 25.76 6.80 3.29
CA HIS A 150 25.62 6.27 1.94
C HIS A 150 24.28 6.62 1.29
N VAL A 151 24.22 6.46 -0.03
CA VAL A 151 22.97 6.52 -0.78
C VAL A 151 22.66 5.11 -1.28
N GLY A 152 21.47 4.62 -0.96
CA GLY A 152 20.98 3.29 -1.32
C GLY A 152 19.85 3.33 -2.35
N ILE A 153 19.65 2.21 -3.05
CA ILE A 153 18.41 1.87 -3.74
C ILE A 153 17.92 0.57 -3.11
N ASP A 154 16.71 0.58 -2.57
CA ASP A 154 16.15 -0.56 -1.84
C ASP A 154 14.79 -0.95 -2.42
N ILE A 155 14.51 -2.26 -2.39
CA ILE A 155 13.39 -2.88 -3.10
C ILE A 155 12.79 -3.93 -2.18
N ASN A 156 11.61 -3.65 -1.60
CA ASN A 156 10.91 -4.51 -0.64
C ASN A 156 11.80 -5.00 0.54
N SER A 157 12.81 -4.22 0.90
CA SER A 157 13.90 -4.59 1.79
C SER A 157 14.52 -3.33 2.41
N MET A 158 14.97 -3.40 3.66
CA MET A 158 15.85 -2.39 4.27
C MET A 158 17.33 -2.77 4.07
N ILE A 159 17.64 -3.44 2.96
CA ILE A 159 19.00 -3.77 2.55
C ILE A 159 19.13 -3.40 1.08
N SER A 160 19.90 -2.36 0.79
CA SER A 160 19.99 -1.82 -0.56
C SER A 160 20.51 -2.85 -1.56
N VAL A 161 19.87 -2.93 -2.74
CA VAL A 161 20.38 -3.71 -3.87
C VAL A 161 21.59 -3.04 -4.53
N LYS A 162 21.77 -1.73 -4.27
CA LYS A 162 22.92 -0.95 -4.71
C LYS A 162 23.17 0.21 -3.76
N THR A 163 24.43 0.43 -3.38
CA THR A 163 24.87 1.60 -2.60
C THR A 163 26.01 2.36 -3.28
N VAL A 164 26.22 3.59 -2.83
CA VAL A 164 27.45 4.38 -3.04
C VAL A 164 27.77 5.17 -1.76
N ASN A 165 29.05 5.22 -1.37
CA ASN A 165 29.47 6.00 -0.20
C ASN A 165 29.17 7.48 -0.41
N TRP A 166 28.55 8.11 0.57
CA TRP A 166 28.21 9.52 0.55
C TRP A 166 29.25 10.32 1.35
N SER A 167 29.90 11.29 0.71
CA SER A 167 30.66 12.31 1.42
C SER A 167 29.66 13.34 1.95
N SER A 168 29.12 13.09 3.14
CA SER A 168 28.04 13.87 3.72
C SER A 168 28.50 15.18 4.39
N ASN A 169 27.54 16.06 4.66
CA ASN A 169 27.71 17.41 5.23
C ASN A 169 26.83 17.63 6.48
N ILE A 170 26.52 16.54 7.19
CA ILE A 170 25.50 16.49 8.26
C ILE A 170 25.83 17.42 9.43
N LYS A 171 27.12 17.56 9.75
CA LYS A 171 27.61 18.44 10.83
C LYS A 171 27.41 19.92 10.50
N GLU A 172 27.63 20.26 9.24
CA GLU A 172 27.57 21.63 8.73
C GLU A 172 26.14 22.08 8.38
N GLY A 173 25.17 21.16 8.35
CA GLY A 173 23.76 21.45 8.03
C GLY A 173 23.59 22.08 6.65
N LYS A 174 24.34 21.60 5.65
CA LYS A 174 24.39 22.19 4.30
C LYS A 174 23.44 21.51 3.33
N LEU A 175 23.18 22.21 2.23
CA LEU A 175 22.20 21.79 1.24
C LEU A 175 22.73 20.61 0.42
N ASN A 176 21.83 19.68 0.13
CA ASN A 176 22.04 18.56 -0.76
C ASN A 176 21.01 18.67 -1.88
N HIS A 177 21.45 18.48 -3.13
CA HIS A 177 20.58 18.49 -4.30
C HIS A 177 20.55 17.10 -4.92
N VAL A 178 19.35 16.57 -5.12
CA VAL A 178 19.11 15.23 -5.65
C VAL A 178 18.37 15.32 -6.96
N SER A 179 18.78 14.49 -7.92
CA SER A 179 18.00 14.13 -9.10
C SER A 179 17.89 12.62 -9.16
N ILE A 180 16.65 12.10 -9.13
CA ILE A 180 16.35 10.68 -9.40
C ILE A 180 15.57 10.63 -10.71
N CYS A 181 16.04 9.81 -11.64
CA CYS A 181 15.40 9.60 -12.94
C CYS A 181 15.23 8.10 -13.18
N TYR A 182 14.03 7.68 -13.57
CA TYR A 182 13.80 6.33 -14.07
C TYR A 182 13.40 6.41 -15.54
N THR A 183 14.17 5.72 -16.39
CA THR A 183 13.90 5.58 -17.82
C THR A 183 13.30 4.21 -18.10
N SER A 184 12.01 4.19 -18.45
CA SER A 184 11.21 2.99 -18.70
C SER A 184 11.77 2.09 -19.80
N SER A 185 12.26 2.68 -20.89
CA SER A 185 12.80 1.96 -22.06
C SER A 185 14.09 1.20 -21.79
N SER A 186 14.85 1.58 -20.76
CA SER A 186 16.08 0.91 -20.33
C SER A 186 15.97 0.25 -18.95
N GLN A 187 14.80 0.34 -18.32
CA GLN A 187 14.48 -0.12 -16.96
C GLN A 187 15.49 0.35 -15.92
N ASN A 188 15.95 1.60 -16.03
CA ASN A 188 17.12 2.09 -15.32
C ASN A 188 16.75 3.23 -14.35
N LEU A 189 16.84 2.95 -13.05
CA LEU A 189 16.74 3.93 -11.97
C LEU A 189 18.13 4.51 -11.72
N SER A 190 18.30 5.80 -12.00
CA SER A 190 19.54 6.56 -11.76
C SER A 190 19.32 7.60 -10.66
N VAL A 191 20.32 7.77 -9.80
CA VAL A 191 20.36 8.77 -8.74
C VAL A 191 21.65 9.59 -8.90
N VAL A 192 21.52 10.91 -8.84
CA VAL A 192 22.64 11.86 -8.73
C VAL A 192 22.41 12.73 -7.51
N LEU A 193 23.43 12.79 -6.66
CA LEU A 193 23.50 13.65 -5.48
C LEU A 193 24.64 14.68 -5.68
N ILE A 194 24.38 15.91 -5.28
CA ILE A 194 25.37 16.99 -5.16
C ILE A 194 25.29 17.53 -3.73
N THR A 195 26.39 17.42 -3.01
CA THR A 195 26.52 17.84 -1.60
C THR A 195 27.33 19.12 -1.51
N GLU A 196 26.77 20.17 -0.88
CA GLU A 196 27.47 21.43 -0.63
C GLU A 196 28.29 21.41 0.66
N PHE A 197 29.44 22.08 0.65
CA PHE A 197 30.33 22.27 1.80
C PHE A 197 30.67 23.75 2.00
N MET A 198 31.33 24.05 3.12
CA MET A 198 31.90 25.38 3.37
C MET A 198 32.90 25.80 2.28
N GLY A 199 32.86 27.07 1.89
CA GLY A 199 33.74 27.64 0.86
C GLY A 199 33.35 27.26 -0.58
N ASP A 200 32.04 27.17 -0.85
CA ASP A 200 31.42 26.88 -2.16
C ASP A 200 31.91 25.58 -2.84
N ARG A 201 32.52 24.69 -2.07
CA ARG A 201 32.96 23.37 -2.53
C ARG A 201 31.76 22.43 -2.62
N THR A 202 31.68 21.66 -3.69
CA THR A 202 30.70 20.59 -3.85
C THR A 202 31.38 19.24 -4.07
N THR A 203 30.70 18.15 -3.71
CA THR A 203 30.99 16.80 -4.23
C THR A 203 29.80 16.28 -4.98
N SER A 204 30.03 15.34 -5.91
CA SER A 204 28.96 14.63 -6.59
C SER A 204 29.13 13.12 -6.41
N GLN A 205 28.01 12.45 -6.16
CA GLN A 205 27.89 11.01 -6.07
C GLN A 205 26.77 10.56 -7.00
N SER A 206 26.90 9.37 -7.57
CA SER A 206 25.83 8.78 -8.37
C SER A 206 25.83 7.27 -8.26
N LEU A 207 24.64 6.69 -8.39
CA LEU A 207 24.42 5.27 -8.53
C LEU A 207 23.29 5.03 -9.52
N TYR A 208 23.25 3.82 -10.08
CA TYR A 208 22.12 3.37 -10.86
C TYR A 208 21.86 1.89 -10.61
N TYR A 209 20.63 1.47 -10.83
CA TYR A 209 20.21 0.07 -10.78
C TYR A 209 19.21 -0.22 -11.89
N LYS A 210 19.31 -1.40 -12.49
CA LYS A 210 18.33 -1.88 -13.47
C LYS A 210 17.25 -2.69 -12.77
N VAL A 211 16.02 -2.20 -12.83
CA VAL A 211 14.85 -2.77 -12.14
C VAL A 211 13.62 -2.58 -13.02
N ASP A 212 12.85 -3.64 -13.24
CA ASP A 212 11.49 -3.50 -13.74
C ASP A 212 10.55 -3.17 -12.58
N LEU A 213 10.17 -1.90 -12.43
CA LEU A 213 9.29 -1.47 -11.33
C LEU A 213 7.95 -2.24 -11.30
N ARG A 214 7.51 -2.81 -12.42
CA ARG A 214 6.27 -3.61 -12.54
C ARG A 214 6.35 -5.00 -11.91
N GLU A 215 7.53 -5.42 -11.46
CA GLU A 215 7.73 -6.66 -10.68
C GLU A 215 7.52 -6.44 -9.18
N TYR A 216 7.64 -5.19 -8.71
CA TYR A 216 7.66 -4.83 -7.29
C TYR A 216 6.52 -3.91 -6.88
N LEU A 217 5.95 -3.13 -7.80
CA LEU A 217 4.94 -2.12 -7.53
C LEU A 217 3.71 -2.28 -8.45
N PRO A 218 2.48 -2.05 -7.96
CA PRO A 218 1.27 -2.07 -8.76
C PRO A 218 1.13 -0.82 -9.65
N GLU A 219 0.02 -0.76 -10.37
CA GLU A 219 -0.33 0.25 -11.37
C GLU A 219 -0.42 1.67 -10.77
N PHE A 220 -0.85 1.79 -9.52
CA PHE A 220 -0.96 3.04 -8.79
C PHE A 220 -0.14 2.99 -7.49
N VAL A 221 0.71 3.99 -7.28
CA VAL A 221 1.58 4.10 -6.10
C VAL A 221 1.49 5.47 -5.46
N ASN A 222 1.68 5.54 -4.14
CA ASN A 222 1.94 6.79 -3.45
C ASN A 222 3.41 7.18 -3.66
N ILE A 223 3.69 8.48 -3.66
CA ILE A 223 5.07 9.01 -3.71
C ILE A 223 5.26 10.00 -2.56
N GLY A 224 6.47 10.06 -2.01
CA GLY A 224 6.72 10.93 -0.88
C GLY A 224 8.12 10.82 -0.30
N PHE A 225 8.28 11.41 0.87
CA PHE A 225 9.49 11.33 1.68
C PHE A 225 9.19 10.73 3.04
N SER A 226 10.13 9.95 3.56
CA SER A 226 10.16 9.51 4.96
C SER A 226 11.45 9.94 5.61
N GLY A 227 11.46 10.11 6.93
CA GLY A 227 12.68 10.41 7.68
C GLY A 227 12.55 9.98 9.14
N ALA A 228 13.68 9.65 9.77
CA ALA A 228 13.68 9.21 11.16
C ALA A 228 14.96 9.59 11.93
N THR A 229 14.84 9.56 13.25
CA THR A 229 15.95 9.60 14.22
C THR A 229 15.82 8.45 15.21
N GLY A 230 16.96 7.85 15.54
CA GLY A 230 17.11 6.84 16.57
C GLY A 230 17.50 7.51 17.88
N ARG A 231 18.49 6.94 18.56
CA ARG A 231 19.06 7.55 19.78
C ARG A 231 19.91 8.79 19.49
N ALA A 232 20.54 8.83 18.31
CA ALA A 232 21.26 10.01 17.85
C ALA A 232 20.29 10.93 17.09
N PHE A 233 20.54 12.24 17.17
CA PHE A 233 19.64 13.26 16.64
C PHE A 233 20.15 13.84 15.33
N GLN A 234 19.23 14.08 14.41
CA GLN A 234 19.37 15.06 13.33
C GLN A 234 18.01 15.63 12.92
N LYS A 235 18.01 16.84 12.36
CA LYS A 235 16.86 17.37 11.61
C LYS A 235 16.89 16.79 10.21
N ASN A 236 15.75 16.33 9.70
CA ASN A 236 15.59 15.91 8.30
C ASN A 236 14.60 16.86 7.61
N ASN A 237 15.08 17.79 6.77
CA ASN A 237 14.26 18.82 6.13
C ASN A 237 14.35 18.78 4.59
N ILE A 238 13.22 18.78 3.89
CA ILE A 238 13.15 18.94 2.43
C ILE A 238 12.80 20.40 2.09
N HIS A 239 13.66 21.09 1.33
CA HIS A 239 13.58 22.52 1.01
C HIS A 239 12.92 22.82 -0.33
N SER A 240 13.02 21.89 -1.29
CA SER A 240 12.31 21.98 -2.57
C SER A 240 11.97 20.60 -3.08
N TRP A 241 10.91 20.50 -3.87
CA TRP A 241 10.56 19.27 -4.58
C TRP A 241 9.89 19.60 -5.92
N ASN A 242 10.39 18.98 -6.97
CA ASN A 242 9.82 18.91 -8.30
C ASN A 242 9.67 17.42 -8.67
N PHE A 243 8.49 17.02 -9.13
CA PHE A 243 8.23 15.67 -9.64
C PHE A 243 7.54 15.78 -11.00
N SER A 244 7.97 14.95 -11.97
CA SER A 244 7.30 14.77 -13.25
C SER A 244 7.18 13.29 -13.63
N SER A 245 6.08 12.94 -14.30
CA SER A 245 5.86 11.62 -14.93
C SER A 245 5.25 11.75 -16.33
N THR A 246 5.51 10.78 -17.21
CA THR A 246 5.06 10.80 -18.62
C THR A 246 3.75 10.07 -18.89
N LEU A 247 3.43 9.02 -18.12
CA LEU A 247 2.18 8.27 -18.28
C LEU A 247 1.00 9.01 -17.65
N GLN A 248 -0.16 8.96 -18.31
CA GLN A 248 -1.41 9.52 -17.80
C GLN A 248 -2.36 8.40 -17.36
N PRO A 249 -3.09 8.55 -16.24
CA PRO A 249 -4.14 7.61 -15.88
C PRO A 249 -5.23 7.55 -16.97
N PRO A 250 -5.88 6.40 -17.18
CA PRO A 250 -6.98 6.31 -18.13
C PRO A 250 -8.09 7.27 -17.73
N SER A 251 -8.58 8.07 -18.69
CA SER A 251 -9.70 8.98 -18.47
C SER A 251 -10.89 8.22 -17.86
N PRO A 252 -11.54 8.74 -16.81
CA PRO A 252 -12.77 8.17 -16.32
C PRO A 252 -13.76 8.03 -17.47
N VAL A 253 -14.25 6.81 -17.69
CA VAL A 253 -15.30 6.58 -18.68
C VAL A 253 -16.55 7.27 -18.16
N GLU A 254 -16.87 8.45 -18.72
CA GLU A 254 -18.16 9.08 -18.43
C GLU A 254 -19.27 8.08 -18.76
N PRO A 255 -20.35 8.01 -17.95
CA PRO A 255 -21.50 7.15 -18.25
C PRO A 255 -22.15 7.63 -19.55
N GLY A 256 -21.69 7.09 -20.68
CA GLY A 256 -22.14 7.51 -22.00
C GLY A 256 -23.65 7.27 -22.13
N ASP A 257 -24.39 8.35 -22.39
CA ASP A 257 -25.84 8.30 -22.60
C ASP A 257 -26.14 7.31 -23.73
N GLY A 258 -26.70 6.16 -23.35
CA GLY A 258 -26.64 4.92 -24.10
C GLY A 258 -27.61 4.86 -25.28
N LYS A 259 -27.41 5.72 -26.29
CA LYS A 259 -28.12 5.65 -27.58
C LYS A 259 -27.16 5.35 -28.72
N ASN A 260 -27.50 4.29 -29.45
CA ASN A 260 -26.92 3.87 -30.73
C ASN A 260 -25.60 3.08 -30.69
N GLY A 261 -25.64 1.91 -30.08
CA GLY A 261 -24.72 0.79 -30.37
C GLY A 261 -25.51 -0.51 -30.58
N LYS A 262 -25.54 -1.05 -31.80
CA LYS A 262 -26.25 -2.32 -32.10
C LYS A 262 -25.54 -3.48 -31.40
N LYS A 263 -26.16 -4.04 -30.36
CA LYS A 263 -25.62 -5.20 -29.62
C LYS A 263 -25.87 -6.52 -30.37
N THR A 264 -25.03 -6.83 -31.34
CA THR A 264 -24.84 -8.22 -31.80
C THR A 264 -23.80 -8.92 -30.91
N GLY A 265 -24.21 -9.96 -30.17
CA GLY A 265 -23.26 -10.88 -29.55
C GLY A 265 -23.41 -11.19 -28.05
N PHE A 266 -24.59 -11.58 -27.56
CA PHE A 266 -24.67 -12.57 -26.46
C PHE A 266 -26.04 -13.26 -26.37
N VAL A 267 -26.33 -14.21 -27.27
CA VAL A 267 -27.52 -15.08 -27.19
C VAL A 267 -27.11 -16.55 -27.40
N VAL A 268 -26.43 -17.10 -26.38
CA VAL A 268 -26.19 -18.56 -26.25
C VAL A 268 -26.45 -19.04 -24.81
N GLY A 269 -26.30 -18.18 -23.79
CA GLY A 269 -26.45 -18.57 -22.37
C GLY A 269 -27.88 -18.77 -21.83
N LEU A 270 -28.93 -18.40 -22.57
CA LEU A 270 -30.32 -18.45 -22.07
C LEU A 270 -31.11 -19.70 -22.49
N SER A 271 -30.70 -20.40 -23.54
CA SER A 271 -31.38 -21.61 -24.03
C SER A 271 -31.05 -22.85 -23.18
N VAL A 272 -29.81 -22.99 -22.73
CA VAL A 272 -29.35 -24.18 -21.98
C VAL A 272 -30.03 -24.28 -20.60
N CYS A 273 -30.13 -23.17 -19.86
CA CYS A 273 -30.80 -23.15 -18.55
C CYS A 273 -32.29 -23.53 -18.63
N ALA A 274 -32.99 -23.09 -19.67
CA ALA A 274 -34.40 -23.43 -19.87
C ALA A 274 -34.61 -24.94 -20.09
N VAL A 275 -33.75 -25.58 -20.90
CA VAL A 275 -33.82 -27.03 -21.14
C VAL A 275 -33.52 -27.82 -19.87
N VAL A 276 -32.48 -27.45 -19.11
CA VAL A 276 -32.14 -28.14 -17.85
C VAL A 276 -33.27 -28.05 -16.82
N VAL A 277 -33.91 -26.88 -16.68
CA VAL A 277 -35.05 -26.71 -15.76
C VAL A 277 -36.26 -27.55 -16.20
N VAL A 278 -36.59 -27.58 -17.50
CA VAL A 278 -37.71 -28.39 -18.02
C VAL A 278 -37.45 -29.89 -17.83
N CYS A 279 -36.22 -30.37 -18.12
CA CYS A 279 -35.84 -31.76 -17.87
C CYS A 279 -35.89 -32.11 -16.38
N GLY A 280 -35.37 -31.25 -15.50
CA GLY A 280 -35.41 -31.45 -14.05
C GLY A 280 -36.83 -31.53 -13.49
N LEU A 281 -37.72 -30.62 -13.90
CA LEU A 281 -39.13 -30.63 -13.51
C LEU A 281 -39.86 -31.89 -14.03
N GLY A 282 -39.54 -32.35 -15.24
CA GLY A 282 -40.06 -33.61 -15.79
C GLY A 282 -39.66 -34.83 -14.96
N LEU A 283 -38.40 -34.93 -14.55
CA LEU A 283 -37.89 -36.02 -13.71
C LEU A 283 -38.52 -36.01 -12.30
N VAL A 284 -38.62 -34.83 -11.67
CA VAL A 284 -39.30 -34.67 -10.36
C VAL A 284 -40.77 -35.07 -10.45
N TRP A 285 -41.49 -34.63 -11.49
CA TRP A 285 -42.89 -35.02 -11.69
C TRP A 285 -43.06 -36.52 -11.93
N HIS A 286 -42.13 -37.16 -12.64
CA HIS A 286 -42.16 -38.60 -12.86
C HIS A 286 -41.89 -39.38 -11.56
N HIS A 287 -40.95 -38.94 -10.73
CA HIS A 287 -40.74 -39.51 -9.39
C HIS A 287 -41.94 -39.34 -8.46
N LEU A 288 -42.56 -38.16 -8.44
CA LEU A 288 -43.78 -37.90 -7.64
C LEU A 288 -44.97 -38.73 -8.12
N ARG A 289 -45.10 -38.98 -9.44
CA ARG A 289 -46.09 -39.91 -9.99
C ARG A 289 -45.80 -41.37 -9.63
N LYS A 290 -44.54 -41.80 -9.70
CA LYS A 290 -44.14 -43.18 -9.33
C LYS A 290 -44.35 -43.44 -7.83
N LYS A 291 -44.09 -42.46 -6.96
CA LYS A 291 -44.35 -42.54 -5.51
C LYS A 291 -45.85 -42.49 -5.13
N ARG A 292 -46.75 -42.18 -6.07
CA ARG A 292 -48.22 -42.20 -5.82
C ARG A 292 -48.89 -43.53 -6.15
N ASN A 293 -48.12 -44.58 -6.48
CA ASN A 293 -48.65 -45.88 -6.90
C ASN A 293 -48.02 -47.10 -6.19
N SER A 294 -47.38 -46.89 -5.03
CA SER A 294 -47.00 -47.93 -4.06
C SER A 294 -47.17 -47.39 -2.65
N GLY A 295 -47.92 -48.11 -1.81
CA GLY A 295 -48.09 -47.83 -0.37
C GLY A 295 -47.32 -48.84 0.51
N GLY A 296 -47.28 -48.55 1.82
CA GLY A 296 -46.39 -49.17 2.83
C GLY A 296 -45.21 -48.23 3.13
N GLU A 297 -44.98 -47.71 4.35
CA GLU A 297 -44.64 -48.41 5.63
C GLU A 297 -43.30 -49.18 5.50
N ASP A 298 -42.29 -49.02 6.37
CA ASP A 298 -42.08 -48.14 7.54
C ASP A 298 -40.54 -47.92 7.75
N ASP A 299 -40.15 -47.06 8.69
CA ASP A 299 -38.76 -46.79 9.15
C ASP A 299 -38.17 -48.00 9.94
N THR A 300 -36.86 -48.19 10.23
CA THR A 300 -35.55 -47.50 10.06
C THR A 300 -34.45 -48.58 10.26
N ASP A 301 -33.14 -48.48 9.94
CA ASP A 301 -32.25 -47.57 9.18
C ASP A 301 -30.87 -48.27 9.00
N SER A 302 -30.03 -47.87 8.02
CA SER A 302 -28.62 -48.30 7.91
C SER A 302 -27.78 -47.47 6.90
N ASP A 303 -26.79 -46.76 7.43
CA ASP A 303 -25.44 -46.38 6.90
C ASP A 303 -24.99 -47.07 5.58
N PRO A 304 -24.22 -46.43 4.64
CA PRO A 304 -23.43 -45.20 4.78
C PRO A 304 -23.54 -44.16 3.64
N THR A 305 -22.91 -42.99 3.82
CA THR A 305 -22.59 -42.06 2.72
C THR A 305 -21.09 -41.91 2.50
N MET A 306 -20.64 -42.32 1.31
CA MET A 306 -19.28 -42.15 0.78
C MET A 306 -19.04 -40.74 0.20
N ASP A 307 -17.75 -40.38 0.18
CA ASP A 307 -17.05 -39.39 -0.65
C ASP A 307 -17.41 -37.90 -0.45
N GLU A 308 -16.50 -37.04 0.05
CA GLU A 308 -15.22 -36.60 -0.57
C GLU A 308 -15.41 -35.91 -1.93
N ASP A 309 -15.51 -34.58 -1.93
CA ASP A 309 -14.58 -33.70 -2.68
C ASP A 309 -14.99 -32.20 -2.57
N PHE A 310 -14.58 -31.53 -1.48
CA PHE A 310 -14.44 -30.06 -1.48
C PHE A 310 -13.46 -29.51 -0.41
N GLU A 311 -12.35 -30.19 -0.14
CA GLU A 311 -11.27 -29.66 0.71
C GLU A 311 -9.98 -29.36 -0.09
N LYS A 312 -9.92 -28.14 -0.65
CA LYS A 312 -8.63 -27.52 -1.03
C LYS A 312 -8.70 -26.00 -1.01
N GLY A 313 -8.51 -25.41 0.18
CA GLY A 313 -8.42 -23.95 0.33
C GLY A 313 -8.40 -23.47 1.78
N ILE A 314 -7.20 -23.13 2.27
CA ILE A 314 -6.93 -22.33 3.48
C ILE A 314 -7.38 -22.98 4.81
N GLY A 315 -6.39 -23.41 5.61
CA GLY A 315 -6.60 -24.04 6.93
C GLY A 315 -7.06 -23.07 8.02
N LEU A 316 -8.30 -22.62 7.96
CA LEU A 316 -9.02 -21.95 9.06
C LEU A 316 -10.19 -22.84 9.47
N GLY A 317 -10.16 -23.32 10.72
CA GLY A 317 -11.12 -24.30 11.23
C GLY A 317 -12.57 -23.82 11.15
N LYS A 318 -13.48 -24.73 10.81
CA LYS A 318 -14.94 -24.49 10.72
C LYS A 318 -15.47 -23.96 12.07
N PHE A 319 -16.27 -22.91 12.02
CA PHE A 319 -17.01 -22.36 13.16
C PHE A 319 -18.47 -22.79 13.09
N SER A 320 -19.05 -23.19 14.22
CA SER A 320 -20.47 -23.52 14.32
C SER A 320 -21.34 -22.26 14.25
N PHE A 321 -22.60 -22.41 13.83
CA PHE A 321 -23.56 -21.30 13.87
C PHE A 321 -23.74 -20.72 15.29
N GLN A 322 -23.67 -21.57 16.32
CA GLN A 322 -23.78 -21.14 17.72
C GLN A 322 -22.59 -20.26 18.14
N GLU A 323 -21.36 -20.60 17.73
CA GLU A 323 -20.19 -19.74 17.98
C GLU A 323 -20.30 -18.40 17.26
N LEU A 324 -20.76 -18.38 16.00
CA LEU A 324 -20.95 -17.15 15.22
C LEU A 324 -22.10 -16.28 15.78
N ALA A 325 -23.19 -16.90 16.24
CA ALA A 325 -24.28 -16.21 16.93
C ALA A 325 -23.80 -15.62 18.27
N LEU A 326 -23.08 -16.38 19.09
CA LEU A 326 -22.51 -15.88 20.34
C LEU A 326 -21.49 -14.75 20.12
N ALA A 327 -20.71 -14.81 19.04
CA ALA A 327 -19.75 -13.77 18.69
C ALA A 327 -20.43 -12.44 18.29
N THR A 328 -21.65 -12.49 17.75
CA THR A 328 -22.39 -11.34 17.19
C THR A 328 -23.61 -10.91 18.03
N SER A 329 -23.66 -11.30 19.30
CA SER A 329 -24.83 -11.06 20.19
C SER A 329 -26.15 -11.54 19.58
N ASN A 330 -26.13 -12.73 18.98
CA ASN A 330 -27.19 -13.36 18.19
C ASN A 330 -27.61 -12.58 16.94
N PHE A 331 -26.63 -11.98 16.24
CA PHE A 331 -26.84 -11.08 15.11
C PHE A 331 -27.72 -9.88 15.47
N ALA A 332 -27.43 -9.24 16.61
CA ALA A 332 -28.09 -8.01 17.01
C ALA A 332 -27.83 -6.88 15.99
N GLU A 333 -28.83 -6.05 15.73
CA GLU A 333 -28.70 -4.90 14.81
C GLU A 333 -27.66 -3.87 15.32
N GLU A 334 -27.38 -3.85 16.63
CA GLU A 334 -26.33 -3.02 17.25
C GLU A 334 -24.91 -3.36 16.78
N GLU A 335 -24.65 -4.63 16.43
CA GLU A 335 -23.35 -5.07 15.88
C GLU A 335 -23.36 -5.09 14.34
N LYS A 336 -24.40 -4.58 13.68
CA LYS A 336 -24.53 -4.63 12.22
C LYS A 336 -23.72 -3.52 11.55
N LEU A 337 -22.76 -3.92 10.74
CA LEU A 337 -21.87 -3.04 9.98
C LEU A 337 -22.46 -2.61 8.62
N GLY A 338 -23.46 -3.35 8.11
CA GLY A 338 -24.15 -3.00 6.88
C GLY A 338 -25.06 -4.11 6.36
N GLU A 339 -25.81 -3.82 5.31
CA GLU A 339 -26.69 -4.78 4.64
C GLU A 339 -26.71 -4.53 3.13
N GLY A 340 -26.82 -5.60 2.35
CA GLY A 340 -26.99 -5.54 0.89
C GLY A 340 -27.72 -6.76 0.36
N GLY A 341 -27.81 -6.91 -0.96
CA GLY A 341 -28.58 -7.98 -1.62
C GLY A 341 -28.16 -9.43 -1.31
N PHE A 342 -27.13 -9.63 -0.49
CA PHE A 342 -26.61 -10.94 -0.04
C PHE A 342 -26.68 -11.11 1.49
N GLY A 343 -27.51 -10.31 2.17
CA GLY A 343 -27.74 -10.36 3.61
C GLY A 343 -26.93 -9.34 4.42
N GLY A 344 -27.06 -9.43 5.75
CA GLY A 344 -26.45 -8.52 6.72
C GLY A 344 -25.00 -8.89 7.05
N VAL A 345 -24.20 -7.86 7.32
CA VAL A 345 -22.79 -7.95 7.73
C VAL A 345 -22.70 -7.47 9.17
N TYR A 346 -22.14 -8.30 10.06
CA TYR A 346 -22.09 -8.05 11.49
C TYR A 346 -20.65 -8.08 11.99
N ARG A 347 -20.38 -7.29 13.02
CA ARG A 347 -19.17 -7.37 13.84
C ARG A 347 -19.36 -8.47 14.88
N GLY A 348 -18.27 -9.14 15.24
CA GLY A 348 -18.31 -10.09 16.35
C GLY A 348 -16.94 -10.45 16.89
N PHE A 349 -16.89 -10.99 18.11
CA PHE A 349 -15.64 -11.37 18.78
C PHE A 349 -15.48 -12.90 18.86
N LEU A 350 -14.54 -13.45 18.09
CA LEU A 350 -14.25 -14.89 18.09
C LEU A 350 -13.23 -15.22 19.18
N ARG A 351 -13.72 -15.74 20.32
CA ARG A 351 -12.88 -16.15 21.47
C ARG A 351 -11.73 -17.09 21.10
N LYS A 352 -11.95 -18.04 20.18
CA LYS A 352 -10.94 -18.99 19.68
C LYS A 352 -9.77 -18.31 18.95
N LEU A 353 -9.97 -17.12 18.40
CA LEU A 353 -8.96 -16.31 17.71
C LEU A 353 -8.52 -15.09 18.54
N ASN A 354 -9.14 -14.86 19.71
CA ASN A 354 -8.98 -13.66 20.55
C ASN A 354 -9.04 -12.34 19.75
N SER A 355 -9.95 -12.26 18.77
CA SER A 355 -9.95 -11.19 17.77
C SER A 355 -11.38 -10.83 17.32
N TYR A 356 -11.56 -9.57 16.92
CA TYR A 356 -12.78 -9.12 16.25
C TYR A 356 -12.77 -9.53 14.78
N VAL A 357 -13.93 -9.93 14.28
CA VAL A 357 -14.13 -10.39 12.91
C VAL A 357 -15.42 -9.82 12.34
N VAL A 358 -15.48 -9.79 11.01
CA VAL A 358 -16.70 -9.51 10.26
C VAL A 358 -17.36 -10.83 9.87
N ILE A 359 -18.63 -11.00 10.25
CA ILE A 359 -19.43 -12.20 10.01
C ILE A 359 -20.62 -11.81 9.10
N LYS A 360 -20.64 -12.38 7.89
CA LYS A 360 -21.72 -12.16 6.92
C LYS A 360 -22.80 -13.24 7.07
N ARG A 361 -24.04 -12.81 7.32
CA ARG A 361 -25.22 -13.68 7.43
C ARG A 361 -26.02 -13.65 6.12
N VAL A 362 -25.84 -14.68 5.30
CA VAL A 362 -26.56 -14.83 4.02
C VAL A 362 -27.98 -15.37 4.26
N SER A 363 -28.98 -14.75 3.63
CA SER A 363 -30.41 -15.03 3.88
C SER A 363 -31.10 -15.78 2.74
N ARG A 364 -30.83 -17.09 2.62
CA ARG A 364 -31.76 -18.18 2.20
C ARG A 364 -30.99 -19.49 1.97
N GLY A 365 -31.53 -20.61 2.48
CA GLY A 365 -31.07 -21.96 2.09
C GLY A 365 -29.78 -22.47 2.78
N SER A 366 -29.73 -22.44 4.10
CA SER A 366 -28.93 -23.33 4.96
C SER A 366 -27.48 -23.69 4.55
N MET A 367 -26.63 -22.70 4.26
CA MET A 367 -25.20 -22.76 4.55
C MET A 367 -24.67 -21.36 4.90
N ILE A 368 -23.83 -21.27 5.94
CA ILE A 368 -23.17 -20.01 6.35
C ILE A 368 -21.68 -20.15 6.07
N THR A 369 -21.23 -19.52 4.99
CA THR A 369 -19.81 -19.47 4.62
C THR A 369 -19.12 -18.34 5.36
N THR A 370 -18.10 -18.66 6.16
CA THR A 370 -17.26 -17.63 6.79
C THR A 370 -16.24 -17.13 5.76
N GLN A 371 -16.41 -15.89 5.29
CA GLN A 371 -15.32 -15.14 4.64
C GLN A 371 -14.70 -14.18 5.65
N LYS A 372 -13.43 -14.40 5.99
CA LYS A 372 -12.65 -13.47 6.81
C LYS A 372 -12.27 -12.27 5.96
N VAL A 373 -13.00 -11.17 6.10
CA VAL A 373 -12.51 -9.84 5.71
C VAL A 373 -11.82 -9.26 6.94
N LEU A 374 -10.49 -9.19 6.91
CA LEU A 374 -9.74 -8.38 7.87
C LEU A 374 -9.99 -6.92 7.54
N PHE A 375 -10.53 -6.19 8.51
CA PHE A 375 -10.19 -4.79 8.69
C PHE A 375 -9.25 -4.75 9.88
N ASP A 376 -8.00 -4.36 9.64
CA ASP A 376 -7.13 -3.94 10.72
C ASP A 376 -7.69 -2.65 11.33
N SER A 377 -7.61 -2.53 12.65
CA SER A 377 -8.40 -1.57 13.43
C SER A 377 -7.77 -0.19 13.51
N LEU A 378 -8.60 0.83 13.28
CA LEU A 378 -8.60 2.22 13.82
C LEU A 378 -7.24 2.82 14.24
#